data_AF-A0A0N4TBC6-F1
#
_entry.id   AF-A0A0N4TBC6-F1
#
_cell.length_a   1.000
_cell.length_b   1.000
_cell.length_c   1.000
_cell.angle_alpha   90.00
_cell.angle_beta   90.00
_cell.angle_gamma   90.00
#
_symmetry.space_group_name_H-M   'P 1'
#
loop_
_entity.id
_entity.type
_entity.pdbx_description
1 polymer ?
#
loop_
_entity_poly.entity_id
_entity_poly.type
_entity_poly.pdbx_seq_one_letter_code
_entity_poly.pdbx_strand_id
1 'polypeptide(L)'
;MKQAFSIAYETNQYSLHTIRKEIANMLRLIPNFTLRTLHFQPICTLHLWDLQDIELFTRKSAKQIYGALRHLDLRGCSVEYNELKYFSNACSKLSSIAITHAATILPNELFENEDCMKQNALGQHPFEKMHEFLRLSLPKFTEMEKSGELPVEHIELITKLLILFPYLETFQID
;
A
#
# COMPACT_ATOMS: atom_id res chain seq x y z
N MET A 1 -6.00 -21.42 -16.15
CA MET A 1 -7.32 -21.32 -15.51
C MET A 1 -7.32 -20.10 -14.60
N LYS A 2 -8.20 -19.11 -14.85
CA LYS A 2 -8.45 -18.01 -13.90
C LYS A 2 -9.52 -18.51 -12.93
N GLN A 3 -9.12 -18.90 -11.72
CA GLN A 3 -10.09 -19.16 -10.64
C GLN A 3 -10.31 -17.85 -9.90
N ALA A 4 -11.52 -17.31 -10.00
CA ALA A 4 -11.98 -16.26 -9.12
C ALA A 4 -12.42 -16.93 -7.81
N PHE A 5 -11.71 -16.64 -6.73
CA PHE A 5 -12.14 -17.04 -5.38
C PHE A 5 -13.07 -15.94 -4.88
N SER A 6 -14.39 -16.15 -4.97
CA SER A 6 -15.32 -15.29 -4.25
C SER A 6 -15.40 -15.78 -2.81
N ILE A 7 -14.91 -14.98 -1.87
CA ILE A 7 -15.30 -15.12 -0.47
C ILE A 7 -16.80 -14.78 -0.46
N ALA A 8 -17.65 -15.78 -0.21
CA ALA A 8 -19.09 -15.62 -0.22
C ALA A 8 -19.50 -14.64 0.89
N TYR A 9 -20.05 -13.49 0.51
CA TYR A 9 -20.63 -12.50 1.44
C TYR A 9 -22.04 -12.96 1.86
N GLU A 10 -22.15 -14.09 2.55
CA GLU A 10 -23.39 -14.48 3.22
C GLU A 10 -23.28 -14.09 4.69
N THR A 11 -23.70 -12.85 5.04
CA THR A 11 -24.18 -12.35 6.36
C THR A 11 -23.53 -12.83 7.69
N ASN A 12 -22.40 -13.53 7.63
CA ASN A 12 -21.63 -14.00 8.76
C ASN A 12 -20.47 -13.03 8.91
N GLN A 13 -20.41 -12.37 10.06
CA GLN A 13 -19.23 -11.61 10.48
C GLN A 13 -18.08 -12.60 10.65
N TYR A 14 -17.36 -12.89 9.57
CA TYR A 14 -16.14 -13.67 9.64
C TYR A 14 -15.12 -12.84 10.42
N SER A 15 -14.68 -13.38 11.57
CA SER A 15 -13.59 -12.78 12.31
C SER A 15 -12.36 -12.65 11.40
N LEU A 16 -11.53 -11.62 11.63
CA LEU A 16 -10.26 -11.46 10.93
C LEU A 16 -9.41 -12.73 10.97
N HIS A 17 -9.51 -13.49 12.06
CA HIS A 17 -8.86 -14.78 12.22
C HIS A 17 -9.37 -15.84 11.22
N THR A 18 -10.69 -15.91 11.01
CA THR A 18 -11.29 -16.85 10.06
C THR A 18 -10.89 -16.52 8.63
N ILE A 19 -10.93 -15.23 8.25
CA ILE A 19 -10.51 -14.76 6.92
C ILE A 19 -9.04 -15.11 6.66
N ARG A 20 -8.15 -14.83 7.63
CA ARG A 20 -6.73 -15.20 7.55
C ARG A 20 -6.54 -16.70 7.29
N LYS A 21 -7.24 -17.54 8.04
CA LYS A 21 -7.13 -19.00 7.94
C LYS A 21 -7.62 -19.50 6.58
N GLU A 22 -8.70 -18.95 6.06
CA GLU A 22 -9.23 -19.31 4.73
C GLU A 22 -8.28 -18.89 3.61
N ILE A 23 -7.80 -17.64 3.64
CA ILE A 23 -6.81 -17.14 2.67
C ILE A 23 -5.56 -18.02 2.69
N ALA A 24 -5.03 -18.30 3.88
CA ALA A 24 -3.85 -19.15 4.03
C ALA A 24 -4.09 -20.57 3.46
N ASN A 25 -5.24 -21.17 3.73
CA ASN A 25 -5.60 -22.48 3.18
C ASN A 25 -5.66 -22.45 1.65
N MET A 26 -6.34 -21.46 1.06
CA MET A 26 -6.44 -21.32 -0.40
C MET A 26 -5.06 -21.12 -1.04
N LEU A 27 -4.25 -20.21 -0.50
CA LEU A 27 -2.92 -19.90 -1.01
C LEU A 27 -1.95 -21.08 -0.90
N ARG A 28 -2.10 -21.93 0.14
CA ARG A 28 -1.28 -23.13 0.32
C ARG A 28 -1.57 -24.20 -0.74
N LEU A 29 -2.83 -24.34 -1.17
CA LEU A 29 -3.27 -25.37 -2.11
C LEU A 29 -2.81 -25.12 -3.56
N ILE A 30 -2.45 -23.89 -3.90
CA ILE A 30 -2.06 -23.51 -5.26
C ILE A 30 -0.56 -23.18 -5.29
N PRO A 31 0.31 -24.08 -5.76
CA PRO A 31 1.77 -23.92 -5.63
C PRO A 31 2.29 -22.64 -6.31
N ASN A 32 1.74 -22.27 -7.46
CA ASN A 32 2.17 -21.12 -8.26
C ASN A 32 1.13 -19.99 -8.32
N PHE A 33 0.54 -19.64 -7.18
CA PHE A 33 -0.38 -18.52 -7.09
C PHE A 33 0.33 -17.23 -6.66
N THR A 34 -0.06 -16.12 -7.28
CA THR A 34 0.31 -14.76 -6.89
C THR A 34 -0.94 -13.88 -6.93
N LEU A 35 -1.15 -13.05 -5.93
CA LEU A 35 -2.26 -12.11 -5.90
C LEU A 35 -2.02 -10.99 -6.93
N ARG A 36 -3.07 -10.63 -7.68
CA ARG A 36 -3.04 -9.51 -8.65
C ARG A 36 -3.71 -8.26 -8.11
N THR A 37 -4.75 -8.47 -7.30
CA THR A 37 -5.52 -7.45 -6.63
C THR A 37 -5.83 -7.93 -5.22
N LEU A 38 -5.81 -7.03 -4.25
CA LEU A 38 -6.07 -7.32 -2.85
C LEU A 38 -6.94 -6.20 -2.27
N HIS A 39 -8.04 -6.61 -1.62
CA HIS A 39 -8.96 -5.71 -0.95
C HIS A 39 -9.08 -6.16 0.51
N PHE A 40 -8.89 -5.24 1.44
CA PHE A 40 -9.00 -5.54 2.87
C PHE A 40 -10.38 -5.25 3.46
N GLN A 41 -11.33 -4.70 2.71
CA GLN A 41 -12.68 -4.46 3.24
C GLN A 41 -13.37 -5.78 3.64
N PRO A 42 -14.03 -5.87 4.83
CA PRO A 42 -14.29 -4.81 5.82
C PRO A 42 -13.32 -4.79 7.03
N ILE A 43 -12.06 -5.18 6.88
CA ILE A 43 -11.07 -5.25 7.96
C ILE A 43 -10.71 -3.83 8.44
N CYS A 44 -11.12 -3.48 9.67
CA CYS A 44 -10.91 -2.15 10.24
C CYS A 44 -9.45 -1.85 10.63
N THR A 45 -8.66 -2.88 10.95
CA THR A 45 -7.26 -2.71 11.37
C THR A 45 -6.44 -3.86 10.81
N LEU A 46 -5.34 -3.52 10.14
CA LEU A 46 -4.39 -4.48 9.64
C LEU A 46 -3.13 -4.42 10.50
N HIS A 47 -2.74 -5.54 11.10
CA HIS A 47 -1.47 -5.64 11.80
C HIS A 47 -0.46 -6.42 10.97
N LEU A 48 0.81 -6.02 11.05
CA LEU A 48 1.92 -6.74 10.41
C LEU A 48 1.94 -8.24 10.76
N TRP A 49 1.62 -8.59 12.00
CA TRP A 49 1.54 -9.98 12.46
C TRP A 49 0.52 -10.80 11.67
N ASP A 50 -0.62 -10.19 11.28
CA ASP A 50 -1.65 -10.85 10.49
C ASP A 50 -1.14 -11.24 9.10
N LEU A 51 -0.25 -10.42 8.53
CA LEU A 51 0.38 -10.67 7.23
C LEU A 51 1.46 -11.76 7.34
N GLN A 52 2.26 -11.72 8.41
CA GLN A 52 3.30 -12.71 8.69
C GLN A 52 2.72 -14.10 8.96
N ASP A 53 1.56 -14.19 9.64
CA ASP A 53 0.85 -15.44 9.84
C ASP A 53 0.51 -16.12 8.51
N ILE A 54 0.07 -15.35 7.50
CA ILE A 54 -0.24 -15.89 6.17
C ILE A 54 1.02 -16.52 5.54
N GLU A 55 2.19 -15.89 5.67
CA GLU A 55 3.45 -16.45 5.19
C GLU A 55 3.79 -17.77 5.90
N LEU A 56 3.65 -17.81 7.23
CA LEU A 56 3.91 -19.00 8.04
C LEU A 56 3.00 -20.17 7.65
N PHE A 57 1.68 -19.91 7.51
CA PHE A 57 0.72 -20.96 7.16
C PHE A 57 0.85 -21.44 5.71
N THR A 58 1.20 -20.55 4.78
CA THR A 58 1.37 -20.90 3.36
C THR A 58 2.74 -21.47 3.05
N ARG A 59 3.73 -21.24 3.92
CA ARG A 59 5.17 -21.51 3.67
C ARG A 59 5.69 -20.80 2.42
N LYS A 60 5.16 -19.61 2.15
CA LYS A 60 5.55 -18.75 1.03
C LYS A 60 6.00 -17.41 1.57
N SER A 61 7.03 -16.85 0.96
CA SER A 61 7.45 -15.48 1.23
C SER A 61 6.43 -14.45 0.74
N ALA A 62 6.43 -13.27 1.34
CA ALA A 62 5.60 -12.13 0.95
C ALA A 62 5.71 -11.83 -0.56
N LYS A 63 6.92 -11.90 -1.13
CA LYS A 63 7.15 -11.70 -2.58
C LYS A 63 6.49 -12.78 -3.44
N GLN A 64 6.46 -14.03 -2.98
CA GLN A 64 5.75 -15.11 -3.68
C GLN A 64 4.23 -14.93 -3.59
N ILE A 65 3.71 -14.33 -2.53
CA ILE A 65 2.27 -14.12 -2.35
C ILE A 65 1.81 -12.85 -3.11
N TYR A 66 2.51 -11.74 -2.92
CA TYR A 66 2.09 -10.40 -3.33
C TYR A 66 2.95 -9.77 -4.45
N GLY A 67 4.04 -10.40 -4.91
CA GLY A 67 4.96 -9.79 -5.87
C GLY A 67 4.38 -9.50 -7.26
N ALA A 68 3.20 -10.02 -7.56
CA ALA A 68 2.48 -9.75 -8.79
C ALA A 68 1.31 -8.78 -8.62
N LEU A 69 1.11 -8.26 -7.39
CA LEU A 69 0.04 -7.36 -7.01
C LEU A 69 0.23 -6.04 -7.74
N ARG A 70 -0.83 -5.59 -8.43
CA ARG A 70 -0.85 -4.32 -9.16
C ARG A 70 -1.71 -3.27 -8.45
N HIS A 71 -2.75 -3.72 -7.75
CA HIS A 71 -3.66 -2.87 -7.03
C HIS A 71 -3.85 -3.35 -5.59
N LEU A 72 -3.66 -2.44 -4.64
CA LEU A 72 -3.82 -2.65 -3.21
C LEU A 72 -4.87 -1.68 -2.66
N ASP A 73 -5.99 -2.22 -2.18
CA ASP A 73 -7.08 -1.45 -1.59
C ASP A 73 -7.14 -1.66 -0.07
N LEU A 74 -6.77 -0.61 0.66
CA LEU A 74 -6.73 -0.49 2.11
C LEU A 74 -7.76 0.52 2.63
N ARG A 75 -8.73 0.93 1.82
CA ARG A 75 -9.76 1.89 2.28
C ARG A 75 -10.57 1.32 3.43
N GLY A 76 -10.83 2.15 4.43
CA GLY A 76 -11.50 1.77 5.68
C GLY A 76 -10.63 0.92 6.61
N CYS A 77 -9.36 0.70 6.28
CA CYS A 77 -8.41 -0.04 7.11
C CYS A 77 -7.42 0.92 7.77
N SER A 78 -7.27 0.84 9.09
CA SER A 78 -6.21 1.51 9.82
C SER A 78 -4.88 0.83 9.50
N VAL A 79 -3.94 1.59 8.92
CA VAL A 79 -2.62 1.10 8.51
C VAL A 79 -1.52 2.01 9.03
N GLU A 80 -0.43 1.41 9.52
CA GLU A 80 0.75 2.14 9.97
C GLU A 80 1.91 1.97 8.98
N TYR A 81 3.02 2.66 9.27
CA TYR A 81 4.23 2.59 8.47
C TYR A 81 4.73 1.16 8.24
N ASN A 82 4.65 0.29 9.24
CA ASN A 82 5.22 -1.06 9.16
C ASN A 82 4.46 -1.95 8.18
N GLU A 83 3.13 -1.84 8.13
CA GLU A 83 2.29 -2.56 7.16
C GLU A 83 2.55 -2.05 5.74
N LEU A 84 2.67 -0.73 5.54
CA LEU A 84 2.99 -0.16 4.24
C LEU A 84 4.41 -0.54 3.79
N LYS A 85 5.38 -0.55 4.71
CA LYS A 85 6.75 -1.03 4.46
C LYS A 85 6.80 -2.52 4.15
N TYR A 86 5.95 -3.32 4.77
CA TYR A 86 5.81 -4.72 4.42
C TYR A 86 5.33 -4.88 2.97
N PHE A 87 4.27 -4.16 2.59
CA PHE A 87 3.77 -4.21 1.22
C PHE A 87 4.76 -3.65 0.21
N SER A 88 5.53 -2.61 0.53
CA SER A 88 6.53 -2.07 -0.40
C SER A 88 7.62 -3.08 -0.72
N ASN A 89 8.05 -3.84 0.29
CA ASN A 89 9.02 -4.92 0.10
C ASN A 89 8.43 -6.13 -0.64
N ALA A 90 7.14 -6.39 -0.45
CA ALA A 90 6.45 -7.55 -1.02
C ALA A 90 5.97 -7.33 -2.46
N CYS A 91 5.51 -6.14 -2.80
CA CYS A 91 4.74 -5.84 -4.02
C CYS A 91 5.59 -5.11 -5.08
N SER A 92 6.49 -5.84 -5.74
CA SER A 92 7.40 -5.24 -6.73
C SER A 92 6.74 -4.72 -8.02
N LYS A 93 5.44 -4.98 -8.22
CA LYS A 93 4.66 -4.57 -9.40
C LYS A 93 3.47 -3.67 -9.05
N LEU A 94 3.44 -3.14 -7.84
CA LEU A 94 2.34 -2.29 -7.40
C LEU A 94 2.35 -0.98 -8.20
N SER A 95 1.25 -0.69 -8.87
CA SER A 95 1.08 0.54 -9.67
C SER A 95 -0.13 1.36 -9.23
N SER A 96 -0.99 0.80 -8.37
CA SER A 96 -2.18 1.47 -7.89
C SER A 96 -2.44 1.15 -6.42
N ILE A 97 -2.80 2.18 -5.67
CA ILE A 97 -3.19 2.04 -4.27
C ILE A 97 -4.46 2.84 -3.97
N ALA A 98 -5.34 2.28 -3.16
CA ALA A 98 -6.49 2.95 -2.60
C ALA A 98 -6.41 2.92 -1.07
N ILE A 99 -6.51 4.07 -0.41
CA ILE A 99 -6.39 4.21 1.05
C ILE A 99 -7.35 5.27 1.58
N THR A 100 -7.60 5.25 2.88
CA THR A 100 -8.32 6.33 3.57
C THR A 100 -7.31 7.22 4.29
N HIS A 101 -7.29 8.52 3.99
CA HIS A 101 -6.32 9.47 4.52
C HIS A 101 -6.29 9.45 6.06
N ALA A 102 -7.47 9.57 6.67
CA ALA A 102 -7.62 9.61 8.13
C ALA A 102 -7.26 8.29 8.84
N ALA A 103 -7.18 7.17 8.12
CA ALA A 103 -6.85 5.86 8.67
C ALA A 103 -5.38 5.47 8.43
N THR A 104 -4.58 6.37 7.83
CA THR A 104 -3.18 6.10 7.50
C THR A 104 -2.27 6.84 8.46
N ILE A 105 -1.56 6.10 9.31
CA ILE A 105 -0.72 6.65 10.38
C ILE A 105 0.75 6.52 9.97
N LEU A 106 1.33 7.64 9.54
CA LEU A 106 2.74 7.71 9.13
C LEU A 106 3.51 8.66 10.05
N PRO A 107 4.81 8.40 10.30
CA PRO A 107 5.66 9.31 11.06
C PRO A 107 5.71 10.68 10.38
N ASN A 108 5.84 11.75 11.16
CA ASN A 108 5.90 13.12 10.63
C ASN A 108 7.17 13.39 9.81
N GLU A 109 8.29 12.75 10.18
CA GLU A 109 9.50 12.84 9.36
C GLU A 109 9.32 12.07 8.04
N LEU A 110 9.83 12.64 6.94
CA LEU A 110 10.05 11.87 5.72
C LEU A 110 11.01 10.73 6.05
N PHE A 111 10.72 9.52 5.57
CA PHE A 111 11.53 8.33 5.83
C PHE A 111 13.01 8.65 5.53
N GLU A 112 13.87 8.53 6.54
CA GLU A 112 15.30 8.82 6.43
C GLU A 112 15.91 7.95 5.33
N ASN A 113 15.97 8.47 4.11
CA ASN A 113 16.75 7.89 3.04
C ASN A 113 18.14 8.49 3.16
N GLU A 114 19.08 7.72 3.70
CA GLU A 114 20.48 8.15 3.90
C GLU A 114 21.12 8.69 2.61
N ASP A 115 20.66 8.26 1.43
CA ASP A 115 21.17 8.74 0.14
C ASP A 115 20.56 10.07 -0.33
N CYS A 116 19.36 10.45 0.13
CA CYS A 116 18.72 11.72 -0.24
C CYS A 116 19.30 12.91 0.55
N MET A 117 19.97 12.64 1.68
CA MET A 117 20.52 13.67 2.58
C MET A 117 21.87 14.23 2.15
N LYS A 118 22.57 13.63 1.18
CA LYS A 118 23.87 14.16 0.70
C LYS A 118 23.77 15.48 -0.08
N GLN A 119 22.57 15.96 -0.40
CA GLN A 119 22.37 17.24 -1.09
C GLN A 119 21.70 18.33 -0.23
N ASN A 120 21.33 18.04 1.03
CA ASN A 120 20.37 18.84 1.79
C ASN A 120 20.99 19.79 2.84
N ALA A 121 21.98 20.59 2.46
CA ALA A 121 22.52 21.68 3.30
C ALA A 121 21.96 23.08 2.96
N LEU A 122 20.91 23.19 2.14
CA LEU A 122 20.40 24.48 1.65
C LEU A 122 18.89 24.64 1.89
N GLY A 123 18.55 25.38 2.96
CA GLY A 123 17.50 26.40 3.10
C GLY A 123 16.08 26.28 2.54
N GLN A 124 15.68 25.23 1.82
CA GLN A 124 14.35 25.13 1.21
C GLN A 124 13.28 24.63 2.19
N HIS A 125 12.08 25.22 2.11
CA HIS A 125 10.93 24.82 2.93
C HIS A 125 10.53 23.36 2.61
N PRO A 126 10.17 22.52 3.61
CA PRO A 126 9.83 21.11 3.39
C PRO A 126 8.76 20.89 2.31
N PHE A 127 7.79 21.80 2.23
CA PHE A 127 6.72 21.79 1.24
C PHE A 127 7.21 21.98 -0.20
N GLU A 128 8.16 22.90 -0.45
CA GLU A 128 8.71 23.12 -1.79
C GLU A 128 9.46 21.88 -2.28
N LYS A 129 10.18 21.20 -1.36
CA LYS A 129 10.86 19.92 -1.66
C LYS A 129 9.89 18.81 -2.04
N MET A 130 8.75 18.70 -1.33
CA MET A 130 7.71 17.71 -1.66
C MET A 130 7.12 17.97 -3.06
N HIS A 131 6.83 19.23 -3.41
CA HIS A 131 6.31 19.57 -4.73
C HIS A 131 7.33 19.30 -5.84
N GLU A 132 8.61 19.62 -5.63
CA GLU A 132 9.67 19.30 -6.59
C GLU A 132 9.80 17.79 -6.80
N PHE A 133 9.81 17.01 -5.71
CA PHE A 133 9.80 15.55 -5.77
C PHE A 133 8.60 15.03 -6.56
N LEU A 134 7.39 15.51 -6.26
CA LEU A 134 6.17 15.08 -6.96
C LEU A 134 6.18 15.45 -8.45
N ARG A 135 6.73 16.61 -8.82
CA ARG A 135 6.94 16.98 -10.23
C ARG A 135 7.84 16.01 -10.98
N LEU A 136 8.83 15.43 -10.30
CA LEU A 136 9.76 14.47 -10.88
C LEU A 136 9.22 13.04 -10.87
N SER A 137 8.49 12.66 -9.81
CA SER A 137 8.05 11.30 -9.57
C SER A 137 6.67 10.97 -10.12
N LEU A 138 5.77 11.96 -10.25
CA LEU A 138 4.41 11.76 -10.73
C LEU A 138 4.19 12.48 -12.07
N PRO A 139 4.08 11.74 -13.18
CA PRO A 139 3.72 12.34 -14.47
C PRO A 139 2.43 13.14 -14.35
N LYS A 140 2.40 14.35 -14.92
CA LYS A 140 1.26 15.28 -14.90
C LYS A 140 0.89 15.87 -13.54
N PHE A 141 1.74 15.75 -12.51
CA PHE A 141 1.49 16.36 -11.20
C PHE A 141 1.05 17.84 -11.30
N THR A 142 1.72 18.65 -12.13
CA THR A 142 1.37 20.07 -12.31
C THR A 142 -0.01 20.30 -12.93
N GLU A 143 -0.49 19.37 -13.76
CA GLU A 143 -1.85 19.43 -14.33
C GLU A 143 -2.88 19.05 -13.26
N MET A 144 -2.63 17.97 -12.52
CA MET A 144 -3.48 17.47 -11.43
C MET A 144 -3.60 18.48 -10.28
N GLU A 145 -2.50 19.16 -9.96
CA GLU A 145 -2.46 20.24 -8.96
C GLU A 145 -3.32 21.43 -9.40
N LYS A 146 -3.24 21.84 -10.67
CA LYS A 146 -4.02 22.96 -11.23
C LYS A 146 -5.50 22.65 -11.37
N SER A 147 -5.86 21.40 -11.69
CA SER A 147 -7.26 20.97 -11.81
C SER A 147 -7.94 20.72 -10.46
N GLY A 148 -7.18 20.72 -9.36
CA GLY A 148 -7.69 20.41 -8.02
C GLY A 148 -7.98 18.91 -7.82
N GLU A 149 -7.46 18.04 -8.69
CA GLU A 149 -7.56 16.59 -8.55
C GLU A 149 -6.75 16.06 -7.36
N LEU A 150 -5.76 16.83 -6.90
CA LEU A 150 -4.93 16.52 -5.74
C LEU A 150 -5.16 17.56 -4.63
N PRO A 151 -5.97 17.23 -3.60
CA PRO A 151 -6.08 18.05 -2.40
C PRO A 151 -4.73 18.26 -1.73
N VAL A 152 -4.48 19.49 -1.23
CA VAL A 152 -3.21 19.85 -0.57
C VAL A 152 -2.94 18.96 0.64
N GLU A 153 -3.99 18.58 1.37
CA GLU A 153 -3.93 17.64 2.50
C GLU A 153 -3.37 16.26 2.13
N HIS A 154 -3.52 15.82 0.88
CA HIS A 154 -3.02 14.51 0.42
C HIS A 154 -1.55 14.54 -0.04
N ILE A 155 -0.96 15.71 -0.25
CA ILE A 155 0.37 15.87 -0.83
C ILE A 155 1.43 15.12 -0.02
N GLU A 156 1.44 15.31 1.29
CA GLU A 156 2.42 14.66 2.18
C GLU A 156 2.28 13.14 2.13
N LEU A 157 1.04 12.63 2.16
CA LEU A 157 0.76 11.21 2.10
C LEU A 157 1.20 10.61 0.76
N ILE A 158 0.89 11.27 -0.35
CA ILE A 158 1.30 10.83 -1.69
C ILE A 158 2.83 10.82 -1.81
N THR A 159 3.52 11.84 -1.29
CA THR A 159 4.99 11.85 -1.25
C THR A 159 5.52 10.64 -0.48
N LYS A 160 5.02 10.37 0.73
CA LYS A 160 5.45 9.21 1.52
C LYS A 160 5.15 7.88 0.83
N LEU A 161 3.99 7.76 0.19
CA LEU A 161 3.65 6.59 -0.60
C LEU A 161 4.59 6.38 -1.76
N LEU A 162 4.95 7.43 -2.51
CA LEU A 162 5.90 7.33 -3.62
C LEU A 162 7.32 6.99 -3.18
N ILE A 163 7.74 7.43 -1.98
CA ILE A 163 9.00 6.99 -1.38
C ILE A 163 8.98 5.49 -1.08
N LEU A 164 7.86 4.98 -0.53
CA LEU A 164 7.71 3.55 -0.25
C LEU A 164 7.50 2.71 -1.51
N PHE A 165 6.77 3.23 -2.48
CA PHE A 165 6.33 2.53 -3.69
C PHE A 165 6.67 3.37 -4.94
N PRO A 166 7.93 3.31 -5.42
CA PRO A 166 8.41 4.18 -6.49
C PRO A 166 7.69 4.05 -7.84
N TYR A 167 6.89 3.01 -8.03
CA TYR A 167 6.18 2.72 -9.28
C TYR A 167 4.67 2.97 -9.20
N LEU A 168 4.17 3.64 -8.15
CA LEU A 168 2.76 4.02 -8.09
C LEU A 168 2.42 5.05 -9.16
N GLU A 169 1.37 4.75 -9.92
CA GLU A 169 0.84 5.61 -10.98
C GLU A 169 -0.54 6.16 -10.62
N THR A 170 -1.30 5.45 -9.78
CA THR A 170 -2.70 5.80 -9.47
C THR A 170 -2.95 5.75 -7.97
N PHE A 171 -3.58 6.81 -7.47
CA PHE A 171 -3.94 7.00 -6.07
C PHE A 171 -5.45 7.21 -5.96
N GLN A 172 -6.09 6.48 -5.05
CA GLN A 172 -7.47 6.73 -4.63
C GLN A 172 -7.42 7.00 -3.13
N ILE A 173 -7.59 8.26 -2.74
CA ILE A 173 -7.48 8.67 -1.34
C ILE A 173 -8.82 9.24 -0.92
N ASP A 174 -9.51 8.52 -0.04
CA ASP A 174 -10.79 8.88 0.59
C ASP A 174 -10.58 9.59 1.93
#